data_AF-A0A3L7K3T2-F1
#
_entry.id   AF-A0A3L7K3T2-F1
#
_cell.length_a   1.000
_cell.length_b   1.000
_cell.length_c   1.000
_cell.angle_alpha   90.00
_cell.angle_beta   90.00
_cell.angle_gamma   90.00
#
_symmetry.space_group_name_H-M   'P 1'
#
loop_
_entity.id
_entity.type
_entity.pdbx_description
1 polymer ?
#
loop_
_entity_poly.entity_id
_entity_poly.type
_entity_poly.pdbx_seq_one_letter_code
_entity_poly.pdbx_strand_id
1 'polypeptide(L)'
;MKTCRNRINKYYRSDAMNKKIFSYGLLFGTAIGAVSALLSAPSSGKELRTQLQESGDEWLNTLKEIKVNVQGLKDSVAKVSKEGKDTILQLTSDIKEIVQQWQLDSKPNKDQLKLEIAEIQQTIAELESEIHKSDKTTVSS
;
A
#
# COMPACT_ATOMS: atom_id res chain seq x y z
N MET A 1 -1.60 -20.06 45.74
CA MET A 1 -0.93 -20.26 44.44
C MET A 1 -1.88 -20.90 43.43
N LYS A 2 -2.75 -20.11 42.77
CA LYS A 2 -3.49 -20.53 41.56
C LYS A 2 -3.77 -19.29 40.70
N THR A 3 -2.68 -18.63 40.33
CA THR A 3 -2.69 -17.55 39.34
C THR A 3 -2.28 -18.15 38.00
N CYS A 4 -2.90 -17.64 36.93
CA CYS A 4 -2.42 -17.67 35.56
C CYS A 4 -2.49 -19.01 34.79
N ARG A 5 -3.58 -19.22 34.03
CA ARG A 5 -3.47 -19.77 32.66
C ARG A 5 -4.72 -19.67 31.77
N ASN A 6 -5.50 -18.59 31.77
CA ASN A 6 -6.66 -18.60 30.85
C ASN A 6 -7.15 -17.27 30.29
N ARG A 7 -6.27 -16.48 29.66
CA ARG A 7 -6.67 -15.36 28.79
C ARG A 7 -5.72 -15.19 27.60
N ILE A 8 -5.61 -16.21 26.76
CA ILE A 8 -4.93 -16.10 25.46
C ILE A 8 -5.66 -16.93 24.41
N ASN A 9 -6.95 -16.68 24.21
CA ASN A 9 -7.60 -17.10 22.97
C ASN A 9 -8.86 -16.26 22.68
N LYS A 10 -8.66 -15.01 22.24
CA LYS A 10 -9.77 -14.18 21.73
C LYS A 10 -9.32 -13.22 20.64
N TYR A 11 -8.44 -13.67 19.75
CA TYR A 11 -7.92 -12.85 18.64
C TYR A 11 -7.92 -13.59 17.30
N TYR A 12 -8.84 -14.54 17.12
CA TYR A 12 -9.08 -15.20 15.83
C TYR A 12 -10.58 -15.31 15.60
N ARG A 13 -11.23 -14.15 15.39
CA ARG A 13 -12.64 -14.11 15.03
C ARG A 13 -12.94 -12.87 14.18
N SER A 14 -12.89 -13.02 12.86
CA SER A 14 -14.05 -12.86 11.98
C SER A 14 -13.58 -12.76 10.51
N ASP A 15 -13.47 -13.90 9.81
CA ASP A 15 -13.29 -13.94 8.35
C ASP A 15 -14.62 -13.68 7.61
N ALA A 16 -15.35 -12.66 8.05
CA ALA A 16 -16.24 -11.95 7.16
C ALA A 16 -15.38 -10.88 6.50
N MET A 17 -14.98 -11.11 5.25
CA MET A 17 -14.54 -10.03 4.35
C MET A 17 -15.66 -8.98 4.38
N ASN A 18 -15.52 -8.02 5.30
CA ASN A 18 -16.51 -7.01 5.55
C ASN A 18 -16.60 -6.23 4.25
N LYS A 19 -17.75 -6.30 3.56
CA LYS A 19 -18.01 -5.52 2.35
C LYS A 19 -17.60 -4.05 2.52
N LYS A 20 -17.65 -3.56 3.76
CA LYS A 20 -17.12 -2.27 4.22
C LYS A 20 -15.62 -2.08 3.94
N ILE A 21 -14.75 -3.02 4.35
CA ILE A 21 -13.29 -2.92 4.14
C ILE A 21 -12.97 -2.95 2.65
N PHE A 22 -13.60 -3.85 1.88
CA PHE A 22 -13.43 -3.88 0.43
C PHE A 22 -13.92 -2.59 -0.23
N SER A 23 -15.07 -2.06 0.17
CA SER A 23 -15.59 -0.79 -0.37
C SER A 23 -14.68 0.39 -0.02
N TYR A 24 -14.12 0.44 1.19
CA TYR A 24 -13.17 1.49 1.55
C TYR A 24 -11.89 1.37 0.72
N GLY A 25 -11.35 0.16 0.53
CA GLY A 25 -10.20 -0.06 -0.34
C GLY A 25 -10.47 0.36 -1.80
N LEU A 26 -11.65 0.04 -2.33
CA LEU A 26 -12.05 0.47 -3.68
C LEU A 26 -12.19 1.99 -3.77
N LEU A 27 -12.79 2.65 -2.79
CA LEU A 27 -12.93 4.11 -2.78
C LEU A 27 -11.57 4.80 -2.70
N PHE A 28 -10.69 4.39 -1.78
CA PHE A 28 -9.35 4.97 -1.67
C PHE A 28 -8.50 4.69 -2.91
N GLY A 29 -8.54 3.46 -3.44
CA GLY A 29 -7.79 3.07 -4.63
C GLY A 29 -8.26 3.81 -5.88
N THR A 30 -9.57 3.91 -6.10
CA THR A 30 -10.13 4.67 -7.23
C THR A 30 -9.87 6.16 -7.11
N ALA A 31 -9.95 6.74 -5.91
CA ALA A 31 -9.67 8.16 -5.70
C ALA A 31 -8.21 8.49 -6.03
N ILE A 32 -7.25 7.77 -5.45
CA ILE A 32 -5.82 7.97 -5.72
C ILE A 32 -5.52 7.67 -7.19
N GLY A 33 -6.05 6.57 -7.72
CA GLY A 33 -5.86 6.17 -9.10
C GLY A 33 -6.43 7.17 -10.11
N ALA A 34 -7.61 7.73 -9.85
CA ALA A 34 -8.21 8.75 -10.70
C ALA A 34 -7.38 10.04 -10.69
N VAL A 35 -6.92 10.47 -9.51
CA VAL A 35 -6.04 11.65 -9.40
C VAL A 35 -4.72 11.42 -10.14
N SER A 36 -4.06 10.28 -9.91
CA SER A 36 -2.84 9.92 -10.61
C SER A 36 -3.04 9.76 -12.12
N ALA A 37 -4.16 9.20 -12.56
CA ALA A 37 -4.49 9.07 -13.98
C ALA A 37 -4.75 10.43 -14.63
N LEU A 38 -5.46 11.33 -13.95
CA LEU A 38 -5.68 12.70 -14.43
C LEU A 38 -4.37 13.51 -14.45
N LEU A 39 -3.51 13.31 -13.45
CA LEU A 39 -2.21 13.99 -13.37
C LEU A 39 -1.20 13.44 -14.39
N SER A 40 -1.24 12.14 -14.64
CA SER A 40 -0.35 11.45 -15.58
C SER A 40 -0.89 11.43 -17.01
N ALA A 41 -2.12 11.89 -17.23
CA ALA A 41 -2.67 12.03 -18.57
C ALA A 41 -1.81 13.03 -19.35
N PRO A 42 -1.24 12.66 -20.50
CA PRO A 42 -0.27 13.48 -21.22
C PRO A 42 -0.90 14.68 -21.96
N SER A 43 -2.22 14.85 -21.90
CA SER A 43 -2.98 15.77 -22.75
C SER A 43 -3.66 16.88 -21.95
N SER A 44 -3.69 18.08 -22.53
CA SER A 44 -4.39 19.22 -21.94
C SER A 44 -5.90 18.95 -21.85
N GLY A 45 -6.59 19.46 -20.83
CA GLY A 45 -8.02 19.16 -20.61
C GLY A 45 -8.94 19.48 -21.80
N LYS A 46 -8.57 20.45 -22.65
CA LYS A 46 -9.28 20.77 -23.91
C LYS A 46 -9.16 19.63 -24.93
N GLU A 47 -7.95 19.12 -25.09
CA GLU A 47 -7.64 18.06 -26.04
C GLU A 47 -8.17 16.71 -25.56
N LEU A 48 -8.14 16.45 -24.24
CA LEU A 48 -8.81 15.27 -23.66
C LEU A 48 -10.32 15.28 -23.93
N ARG A 49 -10.99 16.43 -23.82
CA ARG A 49 -12.42 16.54 -24.13
C ARG A 49 -12.69 16.31 -25.61
N THR A 50 -11.89 16.88 -26.49
CA THR A 50 -12.01 16.67 -27.95
C THR A 50 -11.82 15.20 -28.29
N GLN A 51 -10.79 14.55 -27.77
CA GLN A 51 -10.55 13.11 -27.95
C GLN A 51 -11.68 12.25 -27.37
N LEU A 52 -12.27 12.64 -26.23
CA LEU A 52 -13.43 11.94 -25.67
C LEU A 52 -14.66 12.04 -26.58
N GLN A 53 -14.85 13.18 -27.25
CA GLN A 53 -15.96 13.39 -28.18
C GLN A 53 -15.75 12.63 -29.50
N GLU A 54 -14.51 12.56 -29.97
CA GLU A 54 -14.16 11.91 -31.24
C GLU A 54 -14.03 10.39 -31.10
N SER A 55 -13.43 9.90 -30.03
CA SER A 55 -13.15 8.47 -29.80
C SER A 55 -14.09 7.82 -28.79
N GLY A 56 -15.03 8.55 -28.20
CA GLY A 56 -15.91 8.04 -27.14
C GLY A 56 -16.68 6.77 -27.53
N ASP A 57 -17.16 6.70 -28.77
CA ASP A 57 -17.88 5.53 -29.28
C ASP A 57 -16.96 4.31 -29.46
N GLU A 58 -15.70 4.51 -29.84
CA GLU A 58 -14.69 3.45 -29.92
C GLU A 58 -14.32 2.93 -28.53
N TRP A 59 -14.19 3.83 -27.54
CA TRP A 59 -14.01 3.47 -26.14
C TRP A 59 -15.19 2.67 -25.61
N LEU A 60 -16.43 3.06 -25.94
CA LEU A 60 -17.62 2.31 -25.53
C LEU A 60 -17.65 0.91 -26.13
N ASN A 61 -17.24 0.74 -27.38
CA ASN A 61 -17.16 -0.58 -28.01
C ASN A 61 -16.04 -1.43 -27.41
N THR A 62 -14.86 -0.85 -27.20
CA THR A 62 -13.74 -1.50 -26.50
C THR A 62 -14.14 -1.95 -25.09
N LEU A 63 -14.87 -1.11 -24.35
CA LEU A 63 -15.37 -1.46 -23.01
C LEU A 63 -16.41 -2.58 -23.04
N LYS A 64 -17.24 -2.68 -24.10
CA LYS A 64 -18.15 -3.81 -24.29
C LYS A 64 -17.38 -5.11 -24.52
N GLU A 65 -16.34 -5.07 -25.36
CA GLU A 65 -15.47 -6.23 -25.60
C GLU A 65 -14.73 -6.66 -24.34
N ILE A 66 -14.14 -5.71 -23.61
CA ILE A 66 -13.52 -5.98 -22.30
C ILE A 66 -14.53 -6.59 -21.34
N LYS A 67 -15.77 -6.11 -21.31
CA LYS A 67 -16.82 -6.69 -20.44
C LYS A 67 -17.07 -8.16 -20.79
N VAL A 68 -17.14 -8.51 -22.07
CA VAL A 68 -17.32 -9.90 -22.52
C VAL A 68 -16.11 -10.75 -22.12
N ASN A 69 -14.89 -10.25 -22.34
CA ASN A 69 -13.67 -10.96 -21.97
C ASN A 69 -13.54 -11.13 -20.45
N VAL A 70 -13.88 -10.10 -19.68
CA VAL A 70 -13.88 -10.15 -18.20
C VAL A 70 -14.93 -11.14 -17.69
N GLN A 71 -16.08 -11.27 -18.35
CA GLN A 71 -17.06 -12.31 -18.00
C GLN A 71 -16.46 -13.72 -18.21
N GLY A 72 -15.80 -13.98 -19.34
CA GLY A 72 -15.12 -15.26 -19.56
C GLY A 72 -13.94 -15.52 -18.61
N LEU A 73 -13.19 -14.47 -18.25
CA LEU A 73 -12.12 -14.56 -17.25
C LEU A 73 -12.66 -14.83 -15.84
N LYS A 74 -13.84 -14.31 -15.47
CA LYS A 74 -14.45 -14.60 -14.17
C LYS A 74 -14.69 -16.09 -13.98
N ASP A 75 -15.09 -16.81 -15.02
CA ASP A 75 -15.32 -18.26 -14.93
C ASP A 75 -13.99 -19.02 -14.74
N SER A 76 -12.95 -18.61 -15.45
CA SER A 76 -11.60 -19.15 -15.31
C SER A 76 -11.00 -18.83 -13.93
N VAL A 77 -11.16 -17.60 -13.46
CA VAL A 77 -10.70 -17.16 -12.14
C VAL A 77 -11.51 -17.79 -11.03
N ALA A 78 -12.80 -18.06 -11.20
CA ALA A 78 -13.59 -18.80 -10.21
C ALA A 78 -13.07 -20.24 -10.05
N LYS A 79 -12.69 -20.89 -11.16
CA LYS A 79 -12.07 -22.23 -11.15
C LYS A 79 -10.67 -22.21 -10.53
N VAL A 80 -9.81 -21.29 -10.98
CA VAL A 80 -8.44 -21.11 -10.45
C VAL A 80 -8.46 -20.65 -9.00
N SER A 81 -9.39 -19.80 -8.59
CA SER A 81 -9.51 -19.35 -7.20
C SER A 81 -9.95 -20.48 -6.27
N LYS A 82 -10.73 -21.45 -6.78
CA LYS A 82 -11.13 -22.63 -6.01
C LYS A 82 -9.94 -23.57 -5.77
N GLU A 83 -9.09 -23.78 -6.78
CA GLU A 83 -7.90 -24.64 -6.69
C GLU A 83 -6.72 -23.91 -6.01
N GLY A 84 -6.53 -22.62 -6.27
CA GLY A 84 -5.48 -21.78 -5.73
C GLY A 84 -5.73 -21.28 -4.31
N LYS A 85 -6.93 -21.47 -3.75
CA LYS A 85 -7.19 -21.20 -2.32
C LYS A 85 -6.26 -22.03 -1.44
N ASP A 86 -6.06 -23.30 -1.76
CA ASP A 86 -5.22 -24.19 -0.96
C ASP A 86 -3.73 -23.82 -1.09
N THR A 87 -3.28 -23.44 -2.29
CA THR A 87 -1.91 -22.96 -2.53
C THR A 87 -1.63 -21.59 -1.89
N ILE A 88 -2.57 -20.65 -1.98
CA ILE A 88 -2.42 -19.30 -1.39
C ILE A 88 -2.45 -19.40 0.15
N LEU A 89 -3.24 -20.31 0.72
CA LEU A 89 -3.23 -20.55 2.16
C LEU A 89 -1.89 -21.11 2.65
N GLN A 90 -1.25 -22.01 1.88
CA GLN A 90 0.11 -22.50 2.17
C GLN A 90 1.14 -21.37 2.05
N LEU A 91 1.13 -20.62 0.94
CA LEU A 91 2.02 -19.48 0.74
C LEU A 91 1.85 -18.41 1.83
N THR A 92 0.62 -18.18 2.32
CA THR A 92 0.37 -17.24 3.42
C THR A 92 0.95 -17.74 4.74
N SER A 93 0.97 -19.07 4.96
CA SER A 93 1.65 -19.68 6.10
C SER A 93 3.16 -19.49 6.02
N ASP A 94 3.74 -19.68 4.84
CA ASP A 94 5.17 -19.49 4.61
C ASP A 94 5.57 -18.02 4.75
N ILE A 95 4.75 -17.10 4.23
CA ILE A 95 4.93 -15.66 4.43
C ILE A 95 4.82 -15.29 5.92
N LYS A 96 3.88 -15.90 6.66
CA LYS A 96 3.78 -15.69 8.11
C LYS A 96 5.05 -16.18 8.81
N GLU A 97 5.61 -17.31 8.41
CA GLU A 97 6.86 -17.85 8.96
C GLU A 97 8.04 -16.91 8.66
N ILE A 98 8.17 -16.43 7.42
CA ILE A 98 9.20 -15.44 7.03
C ILE A 98 9.04 -14.14 7.84
N VAL A 99 7.82 -13.64 8.01
CA VAL A 99 7.57 -12.42 8.79
C VAL A 99 7.81 -12.64 10.28
N GLN A 100 7.50 -13.81 10.81
CA GLN A 100 7.78 -14.17 12.21
C GLN A 100 9.29 -14.32 12.45
N GLN A 101 10.01 -14.97 11.53
CA GLN A 101 11.48 -15.03 11.54
C GLN A 101 12.06 -13.62 11.46
N TRP A 102 11.62 -12.79 10.52
CA TRP A 102 12.07 -11.39 10.43
C TRP A 102 11.74 -10.56 11.68
N GLN A 103 10.58 -10.78 12.32
CA GLN A 103 10.21 -10.15 13.59
C GLN A 103 11.05 -10.66 14.78
N LEU A 104 11.44 -11.92 14.79
CA LEU A 104 12.30 -12.52 15.81
C LEU A 104 13.75 -12.07 15.63
N ASP A 105 14.24 -12.04 14.39
CA ASP A 105 15.60 -11.60 14.04
C ASP A 105 15.75 -10.07 14.17
N SER A 106 14.69 -9.29 13.92
CA SER A 106 14.68 -7.83 14.13
C SER A 106 14.32 -7.42 15.56
N LYS A 107 14.08 -8.36 16.49
CA LYS A 107 13.70 -8.04 17.89
C LYS A 107 14.86 -7.72 18.83
N PRO A 108 16.07 -8.32 18.74
CA PRO A 108 17.16 -7.93 19.63
C PRO A 108 17.94 -6.70 19.17
N ASN A 109 17.94 -6.33 17.87
CA ASN A 109 18.70 -5.18 17.37
C ASN A 109 17.94 -3.84 17.34
N LYS A 110 16.72 -3.77 17.90
CA LYS A 110 16.03 -2.47 18.09
C LYS A 110 16.62 -1.63 19.23
N ASP A 111 17.38 -2.25 20.14
CA ASP A 111 17.97 -1.52 21.27
C ASP A 111 19.36 -0.95 20.94
N GLN A 112 20.08 -1.48 19.94
CA GLN A 112 21.32 -0.86 19.45
C GLN A 112 21.08 0.23 18.39
N LEU A 113 20.07 0.10 17.51
CA LEU A 113 19.74 1.14 16.52
C LEU A 113 19.17 2.43 17.15
N LYS A 114 18.63 2.37 18.38
CA LYS A 114 18.20 3.57 19.11
C LYS A 114 19.37 4.44 19.57
N LEU A 115 20.52 3.82 19.86
CA LEU A 115 21.75 4.54 20.22
C LEU A 115 22.33 5.25 18.99
N GLU A 116 22.33 4.60 17.83
CA GLU A 116 22.82 5.21 16.58
C GLU A 116 21.89 6.32 16.04
N ILE A 117 20.56 6.22 16.25
CA ILE A 117 19.63 7.32 15.90
C ILE A 117 19.84 8.54 16.81
N ALA A 118 20.22 8.34 18.08
CA ALA A 118 20.53 9.44 19.00
C ALA A 118 21.83 10.18 18.61
N GLU A 119 22.86 9.46 18.13
CA GLU A 119 24.10 10.08 17.63
C GLU A 119 23.86 10.86 16.33
N ILE A 120 23.05 10.34 15.40
CA ILE A 120 22.68 11.07 14.17
C ILE A 120 21.91 12.36 14.51
N GLN A 121 21.02 12.34 15.50
CA GLN A 121 20.33 13.55 15.96
C GLN A 121 21.29 14.61 16.52
N GLN A 122 22.37 14.20 17.19
CA GLN A 122 23.38 15.13 17.70
C GLN A 122 24.18 15.77 16.56
N THR A 123 24.58 14.99 15.55
CA THR A 123 25.27 15.52 14.36
C THR A 123 24.37 16.47 13.56
N ILE A 124 23.07 16.19 13.44
CA ILE A 124 22.11 17.09 12.78
C ILE A 124 21.92 18.40 13.57
N ALA A 125 21.86 18.35 14.90
CA ALA A 125 21.77 19.56 15.73
C ALA A 125 23.03 20.43 15.64
N GLU A 126 24.21 19.81 15.52
CA GLU A 126 25.48 20.51 15.32
C GLU A 126 25.56 21.14 13.92
N LEU A 127 25.05 20.45 12.90
CA LEU A 127 24.90 20.96 11.53
C LEU A 127 23.90 22.13 11.44
N GLU A 128 22.76 22.08 12.14
CA GLU A 128 21.81 23.20 12.17
C GLU A 128 22.37 24.44 12.88
N SER A 129 23.21 24.25 13.91
CA SER A 129 23.91 25.34 14.60
C SER A 129 24.96 26.02 13.69
N GLU A 130 25.72 25.24 12.91
CA GLU A 130 26.69 25.75 11.92
C GLU A 130 25.98 26.47 10.75
N ILE A 131 24.84 25.95 10.28
CA ILE A 131 24.05 26.56 9.19
C ILE A 131 23.41 27.88 9.65
N HIS A 132 22.80 27.94 10.84
CA HIS A 132 22.23 29.19 11.38
C HIS A 132 23.28 30.26 11.70
N LYS A 133 24.54 29.87 11.95
CA LYS A 133 25.65 30.80 12.16
C LYS A 133 26.22 31.32 10.84
N SER A 134 26.15 30.53 9.77
CA SER A 134 26.62 30.88 8.43
C SER A 134 25.65 31.78 7.66
N ASP A 135 24.33 31.69 7.90
CA ASP A 135 23.33 32.58 7.27
C ASP A 135 23.33 34.02 7.83
N LYS A 136 23.98 34.29 8.98
CA LYS A 136 24.09 35.65 9.54
C LYS A 136 25.32 36.44 9.08
N THR A 137 26.20 35.88 8.25
CA THR A 137 27.46 36.55 7.85
C THR A 137 27.51 36.95 6.37
N THR A 138 26.52 36.59 5.55
CA THR A 138 26.48 36.93 4.11
C THR A 138 25.34 37.88 3.71
N VAL A 139 24.65 38.49 4.68
CA VAL A 139 23.72 39.62 4.45
C VAL A 139 23.99 40.73 5.48
N SER A 140 25.19 41.30 5.46
CA SER A 140 25.45 42.68 5.86
C SER A 140 26.80 43.14 5.30
N SER A 141 26.83 43.40 4.00
CA SER A 141 27.70 44.40 3.38
C SER A 141 26.83 45.28 2.50
#